data_AF-P73330-F1
#
_entry.id   AF-P73330-F1
#
_cell.length_a   1.000
_cell.length_b   1.000
_cell.length_c   1.000
_cell.angle_alpha   90.00
_cell.angle_beta   90.00
_cell.angle_gamma   90.00
#
_symmetry.space_group_name_H-M   'P 1'
#
loop_
_entity.id
_entity.type
_entity.pdbx_description
1 polymer ?
#
loop_
_entity_poly.entity_id
_entity_poly.type
_entity_poly.pdbx_seq_one_letter_code
_entity_poly.pdbx_strand_id
1 'polypeptide(L)'
;MSTHCHCPQCGHGNVVKNGFVKDKQRFKCKSCQYQFTNLSKERGKPLWMKLEAVLLYMSGMSMNATAKLLGVSTQSVLNWIRDFGEANYEKPAPDSAIVVELDELWHFLQAKKTSYGSGKHMTVLLGDSSTGNWEIVIVKP
;
A
#
# COMPACT_ATOMS: atom_id res chain seq x y z
N MET A 1 -21.31 18.15 30.19
CA MET A 1 -19.87 18.18 29.82
C MET A 1 -19.75 18.71 28.40
N SER A 2 -19.40 19.98 28.26
CA SER A 2 -19.16 20.64 26.97
C SER A 2 -17.86 20.09 26.37
N THR A 3 -17.97 19.21 25.39
CA THR A 3 -16.84 18.77 24.58
C THR A 3 -16.32 19.95 23.77
N HIS A 4 -15.15 20.49 24.18
CA HIS A 4 -14.46 21.55 23.44
C HIS A 4 -14.03 21.01 22.07
N CYS A 5 -14.82 21.34 21.05
CA CYS A 5 -14.60 20.96 19.67
C CYS A 5 -13.69 22.01 19.00
N HIS A 6 -12.44 21.65 18.74
CA HIS A 6 -11.50 22.47 18.00
C HIS A 6 -11.57 22.17 16.50
N CYS A 7 -11.38 23.18 15.66
CA CYS A 7 -11.37 22.97 14.22
C CYS A 7 -10.14 22.14 13.79
N PRO A 8 -10.31 21.01 13.06
CA PRO A 8 -9.18 20.16 12.64
C PRO A 8 -8.28 20.81 11.59
N GLN A 9 -8.69 21.93 10.98
CA GLN A 9 -7.89 22.63 9.98
C GLN A 9 -7.07 23.78 10.57
N CYS A 10 -7.63 24.57 11.50
CA CYS A 10 -6.98 25.77 12.04
C CYS A 10 -6.83 25.77 13.57
N GLY A 11 -7.25 24.71 14.27
CA GLY A 11 -7.14 24.58 15.73
C GLY A 11 -8.06 25.49 16.56
N HIS A 12 -8.80 26.42 15.95
CA HIS A 12 -9.62 27.39 16.68
C HIS A 12 -10.87 26.73 17.30
N GLY A 13 -11.23 27.15 18.52
CA GLY A 13 -12.41 26.68 19.26
C GLY A 13 -13.75 27.30 18.83
N ASN A 14 -13.73 28.28 17.91
CA ASN A 14 -14.94 28.94 17.41
C ASN A 14 -15.69 28.07 16.39
N VAL A 15 -16.28 26.98 16.87
CA VAL A 15 -16.99 25.98 16.07
C VAL A 15 -18.48 25.98 16.41
N VAL A 16 -19.33 26.00 15.39
CA VAL A 16 -20.79 25.93 15.52
C VAL A 16 -21.36 24.71 14.82
N LYS A 17 -22.50 24.21 15.31
CA LYS A 17 -23.27 23.16 14.64
C LYS A 17 -23.83 23.69 13.31
N ASN A 18 -23.74 22.90 12.24
CA ASN A 18 -24.12 23.29 10.87
C ASN A 18 -24.87 22.16 10.16
N GLY A 19 -25.98 21.71 10.75
CA GLY A 19 -26.82 20.63 10.21
C GLY A 19 -26.27 19.22 10.45
N PHE A 20 -26.86 18.23 9.77
CA PHE A 20 -26.52 16.82 9.87
C PHE A 20 -26.22 16.22 8.50
N VAL A 21 -25.31 15.26 8.44
CA VAL A 21 -25.01 14.47 7.24
C VAL A 21 -24.89 13.02 7.66
N LYS A 22 -25.71 12.13 7.07
CA LYS A 22 -25.76 10.69 7.39
C LYS A 22 -25.85 10.44 8.90
N ASP A 23 -26.80 11.11 9.55
CA ASP A 23 -27.06 11.06 11.00
C ASP A 23 -25.90 11.50 11.91
N LYS A 24 -24.86 12.10 11.33
CA LYS A 24 -23.74 12.70 12.07
C LYS A 24 -23.84 14.21 12.09
N GLN A 25 -23.57 14.79 13.24
CA GLN A 25 -23.52 16.24 13.41
C GLN A 25 -22.41 16.83 12.53
N ARG A 26 -22.78 17.78 11.66
CA ARG A 26 -21.82 18.60 10.92
C ARG A 26 -21.53 19.87 11.71
N PHE A 27 -20.29 20.31 11.63
CA PHE A 27 -19.78 21.52 12.28
C PHE A 27 -19.19 22.47 11.24
N LYS A 28 -19.18 23.76 11.57
CA LYS A 28 -18.55 24.82 10.79
C LYS A 28 -17.69 25.68 11.70
N CYS A 29 -16.43 25.88 11.33
CA CYS A 29 -15.56 26.83 12.01
C CYS A 29 -15.89 28.25 11.55
N LYS A 30 -16.08 29.20 12.48
CA LYS A 30 -16.30 30.62 12.14
C LYS A 30 -15.02 31.33 11.72
N SER A 31 -13.85 30.88 12.18
CA SER A 31 -12.56 31.51 11.83
C SER A 31 -12.12 31.19 10.40
N CYS A 32 -12.15 29.92 9.97
CA CYS A 32 -11.69 29.51 8.63
C CYS A 32 -12.80 29.07 7.68
N GLN A 33 -14.07 29.12 8.10
CA GLN A 33 -15.24 28.69 7.33
C GLN A 33 -15.26 27.21 6.94
N TYR A 34 -14.27 26.40 7.38
CA TYR A 34 -14.20 24.97 7.10
C TYR A 34 -15.36 24.21 7.73
N GLN A 35 -15.93 23.28 6.97
CA GLN A 35 -17.03 22.44 7.38
C GLN A 35 -16.55 20.99 7.54
N PHE A 36 -16.82 20.40 8.69
CA PHE A 36 -16.34 19.05 9.01
C PHE A 36 -17.38 18.29 9.83
N THR A 37 -17.34 16.97 9.70
CA THR A 37 -18.19 16.04 10.45
C THR A 37 -17.36 15.24 11.44
N ASN A 38 -16.15 14.84 11.04
CA ASN A 38 -15.18 14.19 11.91
C ASN A 38 -14.30 15.24 12.60
N LEU A 39 -14.05 15.03 13.89
CA LEU A 39 -13.18 15.89 14.70
C LEU A 39 -11.69 15.69 14.39
N SER A 40 -11.33 14.55 13.80
CA SER A 40 -9.97 14.29 13.32
C SER A 40 -9.80 14.74 11.87
N LYS A 41 -8.61 15.25 11.55
CA LYS A 41 -8.19 15.54 10.17
C LYS A 41 -7.91 14.26 9.38
N GLU A 42 -7.48 13.20 10.06
CA GLU A 42 -7.12 11.93 9.45
C GLU A 42 -8.32 11.28 8.79
N ARG A 43 -8.21 11.09 7.48
CA ARG A 43 -9.20 10.38 6.66
C ARG A 43 -8.69 8.98 6.36
N GLY A 44 -9.57 7.99 6.46
CA GLY A 44 -9.27 6.60 6.13
C GLY A 44 -8.77 5.78 7.32
N LYS A 45 -8.03 4.71 7.02
CA LYS A 45 -7.43 3.82 8.03
C LYS A 45 -6.16 4.45 8.62
N PRO A 46 -5.88 4.20 9.91
CA PRO A 46 -4.73 4.78 10.59
C PRO A 46 -3.41 4.31 9.98
N LEU A 47 -2.35 5.12 10.11
CA LEU A 47 -1.06 4.85 9.48
C LEU A 47 -0.47 3.50 9.88
N TRP A 48 -0.55 3.12 11.16
CA TRP A 48 -0.02 1.85 11.66
C TRP A 48 -0.62 0.64 10.93
N MET A 49 -1.91 0.69 10.58
CA MET A 49 -2.59 -0.39 9.87
C MET A 49 -2.10 -0.51 8.41
N LYS A 50 -1.77 0.62 7.78
CA LYS A 50 -1.18 0.62 6.43
C LYS A 50 0.23 0.02 6.47
N LEU A 51 1.04 0.42 7.44
CA LEU A 51 2.39 -0.10 7.64
C LEU A 51 2.38 -1.60 7.94
N GLU A 52 1.46 -2.05 8.79
CA GLU A 52 1.28 -3.47 9.08
C GLU A 52 0.89 -4.27 7.84
N ALA A 53 0.01 -3.73 6.98
CA ALA A 53 -0.33 -4.39 5.72
C ALA A 53 0.88 -4.58 4.80
N VAL A 54 1.74 -3.56 4.71
CA VAL A 54 2.98 -3.61 3.91
C VAL A 54 3.96 -4.63 4.51
N LEU A 55 4.15 -4.63 5.83
CA LEU A 55 5.01 -5.61 6.53
C LEU A 55 4.54 -7.04 6.31
N LEU A 56 3.23 -7.30 6.40
CA LEU A 56 2.65 -8.62 6.15
C LEU A 56 2.84 -9.05 4.68
N TYR A 57 2.71 -8.13 3.74
CA TYR A 57 2.98 -8.43 2.34
C TYR A 57 4.47 -8.78 2.11
N MET A 58 5.39 -7.98 2.67
CA MET A 58 6.83 -8.25 2.58
C MET A 58 7.24 -9.55 3.27
N SER A 59 6.52 -10.00 4.30
CA SER A 59 6.76 -11.30 4.94
C SER A 59 6.20 -12.49 4.14
N GLY A 60 5.58 -12.24 2.99
CA GLY A 60 5.07 -13.26 2.08
C GLY A 60 3.59 -13.58 2.26
N MET A 61 2.85 -12.83 3.08
CA MET A 61 1.41 -13.01 3.17
C MET A 61 0.72 -12.52 1.90
N SER A 62 -0.25 -13.30 1.39
CA SER A 62 -1.05 -12.86 0.24
C SER A 62 -1.89 -11.64 0.62
N MET A 63 -2.13 -10.73 -0.33
CA MET A 63 -2.96 -9.55 -0.11
C MET A 63 -4.36 -9.89 0.42
N ASN A 64 -4.92 -11.04 -0.02
CA ASN A 64 -6.21 -11.54 0.47
C ASN A 64 -6.17 -11.96 1.94
N ALA A 65 -5.11 -12.67 2.36
CA ALA A 65 -4.93 -13.06 3.75
C ALA A 65 -4.71 -11.82 4.65
N THR A 66 -3.88 -10.89 4.20
CA THR A 66 -3.65 -9.60 4.88
C THR A 66 -4.94 -8.79 5.02
N ALA A 67 -5.74 -8.70 3.95
CA ALA A 67 -7.01 -7.99 3.95
C ALA A 67 -8.02 -8.61 4.93
N LYS A 68 -8.10 -9.95 4.96
CA LYS A 68 -8.92 -10.69 5.92
C LYS A 68 -8.47 -10.45 7.35
N LEU A 69 -7.16 -10.43 7.61
CA LEU A 69 -6.58 -10.18 8.94
C LEU A 69 -6.89 -8.77 9.45
N LEU A 70 -6.74 -7.76 8.59
CA LEU A 70 -6.93 -6.35 8.95
C LEU A 70 -8.38 -5.85 8.85
N GLY A 71 -9.31 -6.69 8.35
CA GLY A 71 -10.72 -6.32 8.16
C GLY A 71 -10.91 -5.21 7.13
N VAL A 72 -10.18 -5.30 6.01
CA VAL A 72 -10.25 -4.33 4.89
C VAL A 72 -10.42 -5.05 3.55
N SER A 73 -10.65 -4.30 2.47
CA SER A 73 -10.70 -4.90 1.13
C SER A 73 -9.29 -5.20 0.62
N THR A 74 -9.13 -6.25 -0.19
CA THR A 74 -7.87 -6.55 -0.89
C THR A 74 -7.37 -5.36 -1.71
N GLN A 75 -8.27 -4.62 -2.34
CA GLN A 75 -7.92 -3.40 -3.09
C GLN A 75 -7.26 -2.34 -2.19
N SER A 76 -7.68 -2.22 -0.94
CA SER A 76 -7.06 -1.27 0.01
C SER A 76 -5.61 -1.66 0.29
N VAL A 77 -5.36 -2.96 0.49
CA VAL A 77 -4.01 -3.50 0.71
C VAL A 77 -3.13 -3.27 -0.52
N LEU A 78 -3.63 -3.57 -1.72
CA LEU A 78 -2.93 -3.31 -2.98
C LEU A 78 -2.54 -1.83 -3.13
N ASN A 79 -3.48 -0.92 -2.86
CA ASN A 79 -3.21 0.51 -2.94
C ASN A 79 -2.11 0.93 -1.96
N TRP A 80 -2.16 0.46 -0.70
CA TRP A 80 -1.13 0.80 0.29
C TRP A 80 0.25 0.26 -0.07
N ILE A 81 0.32 -0.92 -0.67
CA ILE A 81 1.59 -1.50 -1.16
C ILE A 81 2.14 -0.65 -2.30
N ARG A 82 1.30 -0.20 -3.24
CA ARG A 82 1.71 0.68 -4.35
C ARG A 82 2.18 2.03 -3.87
N ASP A 83 1.38 2.69 -3.01
CA ASP A 83 1.73 3.97 -2.40
C ASP A 83 3.08 3.88 -1.68
N PHE A 84 3.34 2.77 -0.97
CA PHE A 84 4.61 2.53 -0.31
C PHE A 84 5.76 2.31 -1.30
N GLY A 85 5.54 1.51 -2.36
CA GLY A 85 6.53 1.27 -3.41
C GLY A 85 6.94 2.56 -4.12
N GLU A 86 5.97 3.37 -4.53
CA GLU A 86 6.22 4.66 -5.20
C GLU A 86 6.98 5.65 -4.30
N ALA A 87 6.70 5.63 -2.98
CA ALA A 87 7.34 6.56 -2.04
C ALA A 87 8.76 6.13 -1.61
N ASN A 88 9.09 4.83 -1.66
CA ASN A 88 10.33 4.29 -1.08
C ASN A 88 11.26 3.63 -2.09
N TYR A 89 10.82 3.39 -3.32
CA TYR A 89 11.61 2.72 -4.33
C TYR A 89 11.63 3.53 -5.63
N GLU A 90 12.80 4.07 -5.94
CA GLU A 90 13.08 4.63 -7.26
C GLU A 90 13.66 3.53 -8.14
N LYS A 91 12.98 3.25 -9.26
CA LYS A 91 13.43 2.26 -10.21
C LYS A 91 14.73 2.75 -10.86
N PRO A 92 15.84 2.00 -10.81
CA PRO A 92 17.07 2.39 -11.50
C PRO A 92 16.83 2.44 -13.01
N ALA A 93 17.52 3.36 -13.68
CA ALA A 93 17.51 3.42 -15.14
C ALA A 93 18.07 2.09 -15.70
N PRO A 94 17.45 1.52 -16.75
CA PRO A 94 17.99 0.32 -17.37
C PRO A 94 19.31 0.66 -18.07
N ASP A 95 20.40 -0.02 -17.72
CA ASP A 95 21.69 0.14 -18.39
C ASP A 95 21.67 -0.44 -19.81
N SER A 96 21.22 -1.68 -19.97
CA SER A 96 21.18 -2.39 -21.25
C SER A 96 20.06 -3.43 -21.27
N ALA A 97 19.36 -3.58 -22.41
CA ALA A 97 18.37 -4.63 -22.59
C ALA A 97 19.07 -5.99 -22.82
N ILE A 98 18.82 -6.95 -21.94
CA ILE A 98 19.28 -8.34 -22.11
C ILE A 98 18.11 -9.14 -22.67
N VAL A 99 18.28 -9.72 -23.86
CA VAL A 99 17.35 -10.69 -24.41
C VAL A 99 17.70 -12.04 -23.80
N VAL A 100 16.76 -12.64 -23.08
CA VAL A 100 16.91 -13.96 -22.47
C VAL A 100 15.86 -14.88 -23.07
N GLU A 101 16.27 -16.04 -23.58
CA GLU A 101 15.33 -17.05 -24.05
C GLU A 101 14.61 -17.71 -22.87
N LEU A 102 13.33 -18.07 -23.04
CA LEU A 102 12.48 -18.58 -21.94
C LEU A 102 13.04 -19.88 -21.31
N ASP A 103 13.72 -20.69 -22.11
CA ASP A 103 14.51 -21.87 -21.70
C ASP A 103 15.56 -21.51 -20.65
N GLU A 104 16.37 -20.49 -20.93
CA GLU A 104 17.50 -20.10 -20.09
C GLU A 104 17.01 -19.52 -18.75
N LEU A 105 15.83 -18.90 -18.72
CA LEU A 105 15.21 -18.44 -17.47
C LEU A 105 14.87 -19.61 -16.54
N TRP A 106 14.41 -20.73 -17.10
CA TRP A 106 14.11 -21.95 -16.32
C TRP A 106 15.39 -22.58 -15.75
N HIS A 107 16.48 -22.60 -16.52
CA HIS A 107 17.79 -23.02 -16.04
C HIS A 107 18.36 -22.06 -14.97
N PHE A 108 18.18 -20.76 -15.12
CA PHE A 108 18.60 -19.74 -14.16
C PHE A 108 17.87 -19.88 -12.81
N LEU A 109 16.55 -20.16 -12.85
CA LEU A 109 15.73 -20.39 -11.65
C LEU A 109 16.05 -21.73 -10.96
N GLN A 110 16.47 -22.74 -11.71
CA GLN A 110 16.85 -24.06 -11.18
C GLN A 110 18.27 -24.14 -10.63
N ALA A 111 19.11 -23.11 -10.79
CA ALA A 111 20.46 -23.06 -10.21
C ALA A 111 20.46 -22.87 -8.67
N LYS A 112 19.55 -23.54 -7.95
CA LYS A 112 19.61 -23.70 -6.50
C LYS A 112 20.44 -24.93 -6.16
N LYS A 113 21.68 -24.71 -5.71
CA LYS A 113 22.61 -25.77 -5.26
C LYS A 113 22.21 -26.47 -3.94
N THR A 114 21.01 -26.26 -3.40
CA THR A 114 20.57 -26.90 -2.16
C THR A 114 19.17 -27.48 -2.29
N SER A 115 19.08 -28.81 -2.22
CA SER A 115 17.84 -29.60 -2.26
C SER A 115 17.11 -29.52 -0.93
N TYR A 116 16.10 -28.66 -0.81
CA TYR A 116 15.11 -28.77 0.27
C TYR A 116 13.70 -28.61 -0.31
N GLY A 117 12.81 -29.48 0.18
CA GLY A 117 11.55 -29.87 -0.44
C GLY A 117 10.53 -28.76 -0.69
N SER A 118 9.60 -29.09 -1.59
CA SER A 118 8.45 -28.30 -1.98
C SER A 118 7.58 -27.92 -0.77
N GLY A 119 7.22 -26.63 -0.68
CA GLY A 119 6.22 -26.17 0.30
C GLY A 119 6.58 -24.96 1.15
N LYS A 120 7.58 -24.14 0.79
CA LYS A 120 7.76 -22.82 1.43
C LYS A 120 7.18 -21.72 0.54
N HIS A 121 6.28 -20.92 1.10
CA HIS A 121 5.86 -19.65 0.53
C HIS A 121 7.12 -18.80 0.37
N MET A 122 7.60 -18.70 -0.86
CA MET A 122 8.94 -18.21 -1.14
C MET A 122 8.83 -16.71 -1.39
N THR A 123 8.93 -15.90 -0.33
CA THR A 123 9.49 -14.56 -0.52
C THR A 123 10.98 -14.75 -0.65
N VAL A 124 11.44 -15.00 -1.87
CA VAL A 124 12.87 -14.99 -2.14
C VAL A 124 13.32 -13.54 -1.95
N LEU A 125 14.08 -13.26 -0.89
CA LEU A 125 15.00 -12.13 -0.91
C LEU A 125 16.11 -12.52 -1.89
N LEU A 126 15.80 -12.37 -3.18
CA LEU A 126 16.73 -12.65 -4.26
C LEU A 126 17.72 -11.49 -4.27
N GLY A 127 19.02 -11.79 -4.14
CA GLY A 127 20.04 -10.81 -4.53
C GLY A 127 19.80 -10.33 -5.96
N ASP A 128 20.24 -9.10 -6.24
CA ASP A 128 20.14 -8.36 -7.51
C ASP A 128 19.12 -8.94 -8.49
N SER A 129 17.83 -8.85 -8.12
CA SER A 129 16.75 -9.20 -9.02
C SER A 129 16.71 -8.17 -10.15
N SER A 130 16.57 -8.65 -11.39
CA SER A 130 16.35 -7.78 -12.54
C SER A 130 15.11 -6.92 -12.27
N THR A 131 15.37 -5.64 -12.05
CA THR A 131 14.37 -4.61 -11.77
C THR A 131 13.84 -3.99 -13.07
N GLY A 132 14.11 -4.62 -14.22
CA GLY A 132 13.69 -4.19 -15.55
C GLY A 132 12.22 -4.43 -15.86
N ASN A 133 11.72 -3.77 -16.91
CA ASN A 133 10.48 -4.17 -17.56
C ASN A 133 10.76 -5.42 -18.39
N TRP A 134 9.88 -6.42 -18.31
CA TRP A 134 9.97 -7.62 -19.12
C TRP A 134 8.98 -7.51 -20.27
N GLU A 135 9.45 -7.71 -21.49
CA GLU A 135 8.61 -7.83 -22.68
C GLU A 135 8.82 -9.22 -23.28
N ILE A 136 7.72 -9.93 -23.49
CA ILE A 136 7.76 -11.29 -24.05
C ILE A 136 7.65 -11.15 -25.57
N VAL A 137 8.74 -11.44 -26.26
CA VAL A 137 8.77 -11.49 -27.73
C VAL A 137 8.55 -12.93 -28.18
N ILE A 138 7.47 -13.18 -28.92
CA ILE A 138 7.23 -14.47 -29.57
C ILE A 138 7.79 -14.39 -30.99
N VAL A 139 8.94 -15.02 -31.22
CA VAL A 139 9.51 -15.18 -32.56
C VAL A 139 8.68 -16.25 -33.29
N LYS A 140 8.01 -15.86 -34.39
CA LYS A 140 7.37 -16.84 -35.27
C LYS A 140 8.44 -17.55 -36.12
N PRO A 141 8.30 -18.86 -36.37
CA PRO A 141 9.24 -19.64 -37.17
C PRO A 141 9.28 -19.18 -38.63
#